data_AF-A0A3Q8G3Y2-F1
#
_entry.id   AF-A0A3Q8G3Y2-F1
#
_cell.length_a   1.000
_cell.length_b   1.000
_cell.length_c   1.000
_cell.angle_alpha   90.00
_cell.angle_beta   90.00
_cell.angle_gamma   90.00
#
_symmetry.space_group_name_H-M   'P 1'
#
loop_
_entity.id
_entity.type
_entity.pdbx_description
1 polymer ?
#
loop_
_entity_poly.entity_id
_entity_poly.type
_entity_poly.pdbx_seq_one_letter_code
_entity_poly.pdbx_strand_id
1 'polypeptide(L)'
;MYKQATELMLNFKDRILIKGEEDTGKSTLLTEIRISDSDSRYYNFKTLNSAGYNRLCDENIDNFDFLNTPEKTLILDGVRLCEKKMTSKLSG
;
A
#
# COMPACT_ATOMS: atom_id res chain seq x y z
N MET A 1 -8.72 1.61 17.71
CA MET A 1 -8.81 0.36 16.92
C MET A 1 -8.25 0.71 15.54
N TYR A 2 -7.04 0.28 15.21
CA TYR A 2 -6.39 0.67 13.95
C TYR A 2 -7.18 0.10 12.77
N LYS A 3 -7.53 0.95 11.80
CA LYS A 3 -7.96 0.47 10.49
C LYS A 3 -6.76 -0.27 9.90
N GLN A 4 -6.88 -1.58 9.72
CA GLN A 4 -5.83 -2.33 9.06
C GLN A 4 -5.70 -1.77 7.64
N ALA A 5 -4.50 -1.38 7.25
CA ALA A 5 -4.22 -0.87 5.92
C ALA A 5 -4.75 -1.83 4.85
N THR A 6 -4.62 -3.12 5.11
CA THR A 6 -5.19 -4.20 4.30
C THR A 6 -6.71 -4.08 4.13
N GLU A 7 -7.49 -3.80 5.17
CA GLU A 7 -8.97 -3.71 5.06
C GLU A 7 -9.40 -2.50 4.22
N LEU A 8 -8.71 -1.36 4.37
CA LEU A 8 -8.97 -0.18 3.54
C LEU A 8 -8.61 -0.47 2.07
N MET A 9 -7.46 -1.10 1.84
CA MET A 9 -6.99 -1.44 0.48
C MET A 9 -7.85 -2.52 -0.20
N LEU A 10 -8.45 -3.45 0.57
CA LEU A 10 -9.34 -4.49 0.07
C LEU A 10 -10.75 -3.97 -0.29
N ASN A 11 -11.10 -2.75 0.09
CA ASN A 11 -12.38 -2.13 -0.27
C ASN A 11 -12.35 -1.39 -1.61
N PHE A 12 -11.18 -1.20 -2.24
CA PHE A 12 -11.11 -0.67 -3.60
C PHE A 12 -11.63 -1.70 -4.60
N LYS A 13 -12.56 -1.24 -5.47
CA LYS A 13 -13.29 -2.06 -6.44
C LYS A 13 -12.39 -2.74 -7.46
N ASP A 14 -11.39 -2.01 -7.95
CA ASP A 14 -10.41 -2.47 -8.93
C ASP A 14 -9.01 -2.27 -8.34
N ARG A 15 -8.34 -3.37 -7.96
CA ARG A 15 -7.04 -3.31 -7.28
C ARG A 15 -6.09 -4.39 -7.77
N ILE A 16 -4.81 -4.03 -7.86
CA ILE A 16 -3.71 -4.97 -8.10
C ILE A 16 -2.85 -4.97 -6.84
N LEU A 17 -2.59 -6.16 -6.29
CA LEU A 17 -1.72 -6.35 -5.14
C LEU A 17 -0.48 -7.12 -5.54
N ILE A 18 0.68 -6.46 -5.46
CA ILE A 18 1.98 -7.06 -5.74
C ILE A 18 2.70 -7.29 -4.41
N LYS A 19 3.04 -8.55 -4.10
CA LYS A 19 3.76 -8.95 -2.88
C LYS A 19 5.06 -9.66 -3.25
N GLY A 20 6.02 -9.61 -2.33
CA GLY A 20 7.31 -10.27 -2.47
C GLY A 20 8.35 -9.64 -1.55
N GLU A 21 9.42 -10.38 -1.30
CA GLU A 21 10.54 -9.94 -0.46
C GLU A 21 11.22 -8.68 -1.00
N GLU A 22 12.01 -8.00 -0.17
CA GLU A 22 12.77 -6.83 -0.60
C GLU A 22 13.66 -7.15 -1.82
N ASP A 23 13.85 -6.16 -2.69
CA ASP A 23 14.70 -6.24 -3.89
C ASP A 23 14.35 -7.30 -4.95
N THR A 24 13.11 -7.84 -4.91
CA THR A 24 12.58 -8.75 -5.95
C THR A 24 11.97 -8.05 -7.19
N GLY A 25 12.26 -6.76 -7.39
CA GLY A 25 11.84 -6.02 -8.60
C GLY A 25 10.41 -5.44 -8.59
N LYS A 26 9.68 -5.48 -7.47
CA LYS A 26 8.31 -4.94 -7.37
C LYS A 26 8.21 -3.45 -7.74
N SER A 27 9.12 -2.62 -7.22
CA SER A 27 9.15 -1.18 -7.53
C SER A 27 9.48 -0.92 -8.99
N THR A 28 10.38 -1.73 -9.58
CA THR A 28 10.69 -1.70 -11.02
C THR A 28 9.45 -2.04 -11.82
N LEU A 29 8.77 -3.14 -11.49
CA LEU A 29 7.52 -3.53 -12.14
C LEU A 29 6.45 -2.44 -12.04
N LEU A 30 6.24 -1.86 -10.84
CA LEU A 30 5.29 -0.75 -10.65
C LEU A 30 5.63 0.48 -11.50
N THR A 31 6.92 0.78 -11.67
CA THR A 31 7.39 1.91 -12.48
C THR A 31 7.20 1.64 -13.98
N GLU A 32 7.44 0.41 -14.43
CA GLU A 32 7.29 0.00 -15.82
C GLU A 32 5.81 -0.10 -16.24
N ILE A 33 4.93 -0.63 -15.38
CA ILE A 33 3.49 -0.70 -15.68
C ILE A 33 2.79 0.65 -15.61
N ARG A 34 3.40 1.66 -14.97
CA ARG A 34 2.80 2.99 -14.77
C ARG A 34 2.55 3.75 -16.09
N ILE A 35 2.98 3.21 -17.23
CA ILE A 35 2.86 3.76 -18.60
C ILE A 35 1.93 4.98 -18.67
N SER A 36 2.54 6.15 -18.47
CA SER A 36 2.06 7.49 -18.81
C SER A 36 0.61 7.84 -18.44
N ASP A 37 0.03 7.24 -17.40
CA ASP A 37 -1.26 7.68 -16.92
C ASP A 37 -1.09 8.95 -16.07
N SER A 38 -1.44 10.10 -16.67
CA SER A 38 -1.44 11.41 -15.99
C SER A 38 -2.46 11.48 -14.86
N ASP A 39 -3.42 10.56 -14.83
CA ASP A 39 -4.45 10.42 -13.79
C ASP A 39 -4.02 9.43 -12.69
N SER A 40 -2.71 9.19 -12.56
CA SER A 40 -2.12 8.33 -11.54
C SER A 40 -1.25 9.10 -10.54
N ARG A 41 -1.54 8.90 -9.24
CA ARG A 41 -0.69 9.36 -8.14
C ARG A 41 0.23 8.24 -7.67
N TYR A 42 1.53 8.50 -7.67
CA TYR A 42 2.52 7.54 -7.16
C TYR A 42 3.08 7.96 -5.82
N TYR A 43 2.82 7.15 -4.79
CA TYR A 43 3.40 7.27 -3.46
C TYR A 43 4.53 6.26 -3.31
N ASN A 44 5.76 6.72 -3.48
CA ASN A 44 6.95 5.92 -3.18
C ASN A 44 7.38 6.16 -1.73
N PHE A 45 6.87 5.35 -0.79
CA PHE A 45 7.14 5.52 0.64
C PHE A 45 8.60 5.25 1.03
N LYS A 46 9.40 4.60 0.17
CA LYS A 46 10.86 4.46 0.42
C LYS A 46 11.58 5.80 0.30
N THR A 47 11.11 6.69 -0.58
CA THR A 47 11.73 8.00 -0.83
C THR A 47 10.93 9.17 -0.27
N LEU A 48 9.67 8.96 0.11
CA LEU A 48 8.76 9.98 0.63
C LEU A 48 9.17 10.41 2.04
N ASN A 49 10.19 11.27 2.14
CA ASN A 49 10.75 11.74 3.41
C ASN A 49 9.85 12.72 4.18
N SER A 50 8.63 12.98 3.69
CA SER A 50 7.76 14.08 4.14
C SER A 50 7.20 13.93 5.55
N ALA A 51 7.33 12.75 6.18
CA ALA A 51 6.82 12.49 7.52
C ALA A 51 7.67 11.49 8.34
N GLY A 52 8.93 11.27 7.95
CA GLY A 52 9.82 10.32 8.66
C GLY A 52 9.45 8.85 8.50
N TYR A 53 8.58 8.52 7.55
CA TYR A 53 8.19 7.16 7.23
C TYR A 53 8.95 6.66 6.00
N ASN A 54 9.50 5.46 6.08
CA ASN A 54 10.13 4.76 4.94
C ASN A 54 9.25 3.65 4.35
N ARG A 55 8.02 3.52 4.85
CA ARG A 55 6.99 2.55 4.44
C ARG A 55 5.61 2.97 4.93
N LEU A 56 4.57 2.56 4.22
CA LEU A 56 3.18 2.66 4.67
C LEU A 56 2.82 1.40 5.49
N CYS A 57 2.22 1.57 6.65
CA CYS A 57 1.80 0.50 7.56
C CYS A 57 0.57 0.91 8.38
N ASP A 58 0.03 -0.01 9.18
CA ASP A 58 -1.17 0.24 9.99
C ASP A 58 -0.98 1.41 10.97
N GLU A 59 0.26 1.64 11.44
CA GLU A 59 0.58 2.70 12.40
C GLU A 59 0.56 4.10 11.80
N ASN A 60 0.68 4.24 10.47
CA ASN A 60 0.77 5.54 9.82
C ASN A 60 -0.24 5.75 8.68
N ILE A 61 -1.10 4.76 8.40
CA ILE A 61 -2.07 4.88 7.30
C ILE A 61 -3.04 6.05 7.50
N ASP A 62 -3.44 6.31 8.74
CA ASP A 62 -4.39 7.39 9.06
C ASP A 62 -3.79 8.80 8.82
N ASN A 63 -2.48 8.92 8.58
CA ASN A 63 -1.83 10.18 8.20
C ASN A 63 -1.98 10.51 6.71
N PHE A 64 -2.57 9.61 5.92
CA PHE A 64 -2.74 9.76 4.48
C PHE A 64 -4.22 9.68 4.11
N ASP A 65 -4.67 10.67 3.34
CA ASP A 65 -6.03 10.68 2.81
C ASP A 65 -6.06 10.15 1.37
N PHE A 66 -6.11 8.83 1.24
CA PHE A 66 -6.21 8.15 -0.05
C PHE A 66 -7.60 8.20 -0.69
N LEU A 67 -8.61 8.70 0.02
CA LEU A 67 -9.99 8.72 -0.48
C LEU A 67 -10.33 10.06 -1.15
N ASN A 68 -9.61 11.12 -0.82
CA ASN A 68 -9.83 12.47 -1.35
C ASN A 68 -8.75 12.94 -2.34
N THR A 69 -8.10 12.01 -3.04
CA THR A 69 -7.15 12.36 -4.11
C THR A 69 -7.89 12.66 -5.42
N PRO A 70 -7.46 13.66 -6.20
CA PRO A 70 -8.06 13.95 -7.51
C PRO A 70 -7.75 12.87 -8.56
N GLU A 71 -6.64 12.14 -8.40
CA GLU A 71 -6.22 11.08 -9.31
C GLU A 71 -7.09 9.82 -9.18
N LYS A 72 -7.49 9.23 -10.31
CA LYS A 72 -8.30 7.99 -10.33
C LYS A 72 -7.51 6.75 -9.95
N THR A 73 -6.22 6.74 -10.22
CA THR A 73 -5.35 5.59 -9.94
C THR A 73 -4.35 5.95 -8.84
N LEU A 74 -4.32 5.12 -7.80
CA LEU A 74 -3.34 5.24 -6.72
C LEU A 74 -2.34 4.09 -6.79
N ILE A 75 -1.05 4.43 -6.83
CA ILE A 75 0.04 3.47 -6.74
C ILE A 75 0.76 3.70 -5.42
N LEU A 76 0.73 2.69 -4.55
CA LEU A 76 1.33 2.73 -3.22
C LEU A 76 2.51 1.74 -3.18
N ASP A 77 3.74 2.25 -3.20
CA ASP A 77 4.96 1.43 -3.14
C ASP A 77 5.68 1.56 -1.79
N GLY A 78 6.17 0.44 -1.27
CA GLY A 78 6.72 0.34 0.07
C GLY A 78 5.65 0.15 1.14
N VAL A 79 4.58 -0.61 0.85
CA VAL A 79 3.53 -0.95 1.82
C VAL A 79 3.90 -2.21 2.61
N ARG A 80 3.85 -2.15 3.94
CA ARG A 80 3.95 -3.30 4.83
C ARG A 80 2.56 -3.68 5.31
N LEU A 81 2.07 -4.82 4.81
CA LEU A 81 0.83 -5.40 5.28
C LEU A 81 1.11 -6.19 6.55
N CYS A 82 0.42 -5.88 7.65
CA CYS A 82 0.42 -6.74 8.82
C CYS A 82 -0.30 -8.04 8.46
N GLU A 83 0.43 -9.16 8.46
CA GLU A 83 -0.21 -10.46 8.50
C GLU A 83 -0.82 -10.62 9.88
N LYS A 84 -2.14 -10.52 9.99
CA LYS A 84 -2.83 -11.15 11.11
C LYS A 84 -2.37 -12.61 11.08
N LYS A 85 -1.60 -13.03 12.08
CA LYS A 85 -1.60 -14.45 12.46
C LYS A 85 -3.07 -14.77 12.72
N MET A 86 -3.73 -15.42 11.77
CA MET A 86 -4.93 -16.17 12.09
C MET A 86 -4.46 -17.20 13.10
N THR A 87 -4.55 -16.87 14.38
CA THR A 87 -4.56 -17.87 15.42
C THR A 87 -5.86 -18.59 15.19
N SER A 88 -5.82 -19.65 14.38
CA SER A 88 -6.78 -20.72 14.49
C SER A 88 -6.72 -21.13 15.96
N LYS A 89 -7.70 -20.66 16.74
CA LYS A 89 -8.09 -21.39 17.94
C LYS A 89 -8.51 -22.76 17.43
N LEU A 90 -7.57 -23.69 17.40
CA LEU A 90 -7.88 -25.12 17.48
C LEU A 90 -8.49 -25.29 18.86
N SER A 91 -9.80 -25.08 18.95
CA SER A 91 -10.61 -25.63 20.03
C SER A 91 -10.66 -27.14 19.78
N GLY A 92 -9.78 -27.86 20.48
CA GLY A 92 -9.81 -29.29 20.70
C GLY A 92 -9.71 -29.54 22.21
#